data_AF-A0A150HL47-F1
#
_entry.id   AF-A0A150HL47-F1
#
_cell.length_a   1.000
_cell.length_b   1.000
_cell.length_c   1.000
_cell.angle_alpha   90.00
_cell.angle_beta   90.00
_cell.angle_gamma   90.00
#
_symmetry.space_group_name_H-M   'P 1'
#
loop_
_entity.id
_entity.type
_entity.pdbx_description
1 polymer ?
#
loop_
_entity_poly.entity_id
_entity_poly.type
_entity_poly.pdbx_seq_one_letter_code
_entity_poly.pdbx_strand_id
1 'polypeptide(L)'
;MLINAIWGGIGCGLLQFFIYLFLAVFIAGLMTGRTPELFGRKIEVTEIKLLALVILLQPVVILGLTAIAIAFPSLTGNSNPASHGISQVFYEYVSAFANNGSGFEGLADNTIWWNLSASVALLAGRYSVLIIPVLIAVSLATKPQAAETKGSLHIESPTFALTLIGIVLILTLLQFMPVLVIGPIADYLSVLSVKV
;
A
#
# COMPACT_ATOMS: atom_id res chain seq x y z
N MET A 1 4.76 1.63 7.31
CA MET A 1 4.35 0.31 6.78
C MET A 1 3.31 0.43 5.67
N LEU A 2 2.24 1.22 5.82
CA LEU A 2 1.21 1.39 4.78
C LEU A 2 1.76 1.80 3.40
N ILE A 3 2.78 2.65 3.34
CA ILE A 3 3.43 3.05 2.09
C ILE A 3 4.42 1.97 1.58
N ASN A 4 5.14 1.30 2.47
CA ASN A 4 6.16 0.28 2.17
C ASN A 4 7.20 0.59 1.05
N ALA A 5 7.43 1.87 0.70
CA ALA A 5 8.36 2.27 -0.38
C ALA A 5 9.52 3.18 0.09
N ILE A 6 9.42 3.79 1.27
CA ILE A 6 10.43 4.73 1.80
C ILE A 6 11.52 3.93 2.51
N TRP A 7 12.65 3.70 1.83
CA TRP A 7 13.76 2.87 2.33
C TRP A 7 13.26 1.52 2.88
N GLY A 8 12.37 0.88 2.13
CA GLY A 8 11.70 -0.36 2.54
C GLY A 8 12.63 -1.58 2.59
N GLY A 9 12.03 -2.75 2.81
CA GLY A 9 12.79 -4.01 2.88
C GLY A 9 13.61 -4.31 1.61
N ILE A 10 14.66 -5.11 1.76
CA ILE A 10 15.62 -5.46 0.69
C ILE A 10 14.87 -5.93 -0.56
N GLY A 11 15.01 -5.18 -1.65
CA GLY A 11 14.32 -5.39 -2.93
C GLY A 11 12.83 -4.99 -2.93
N CYS A 12 12.07 -5.37 -1.90
CA CYS A 12 10.62 -5.16 -1.86
C CYS A 12 10.23 -3.69 -1.78
N GLY A 13 10.99 -2.86 -1.05
CA GLY A 13 10.74 -1.43 -0.99
C GLY A 13 10.89 -0.75 -2.35
N LEU A 14 11.88 -1.17 -3.14
CA LEU A 14 12.10 -0.68 -4.50
C LEU A 14 10.99 -1.14 -5.46
N LEU A 15 10.55 -2.39 -5.35
CA LEU A 15 9.43 -2.90 -6.15
C LEU A 15 8.13 -2.16 -5.83
N GLN A 16 7.87 -1.88 -4.55
CA GLN A 16 6.74 -1.06 -4.14
C GLN A 16 6.87 0.39 -4.66
N PHE A 17 8.08 0.96 -4.65
CA PHE A 17 8.32 2.26 -5.26
C PHE A 17 8.00 2.25 -6.76
N PHE A 18 8.36 1.20 -7.50
CA PHE A 18 8.02 1.07 -8.92
C PHE A 18 6.51 1.02 -9.16
N ILE A 19 5.73 0.38 -8.28
CA ILE A 19 4.26 0.42 -8.34
C ILE A 19 3.77 1.87 -8.30
N TYR A 20 4.25 2.67 -7.34
CA TYR A 20 3.86 4.08 -7.26
C TYR A 20 4.39 4.91 -8.44
N LEU A 21 5.58 4.60 -8.95
CA LEU A 21 6.14 5.24 -10.13
C LEU A 21 5.25 5.02 -11.35
N PHE A 22 4.84 3.77 -11.62
CA PHE A 22 3.94 3.45 -12.74
C PHE A 22 2.60 4.17 -12.60
N LEU A 23 2.05 4.25 -11.37
CA LEU A 23 0.81 4.98 -11.11
C LEU A 23 0.99 6.49 -11.35
N ALA A 24 2.10 7.07 -10.89
CA ALA A 24 2.38 8.48 -11.06
C ALA A 24 2.57 8.86 -12.53
N VAL A 25 3.29 8.03 -13.31
CA VAL A 25 3.41 8.20 -14.76
C VAL A 25 2.05 8.10 -15.43
N PHE A 26 1.23 7.13 -15.04
CA PHE A 26 -0.14 6.97 -15.54
C PHE A 26 -0.98 8.23 -15.32
N ILE A 27 -1.05 8.70 -14.08
CA ILE A 27 -1.86 9.87 -13.71
C ILE A 27 -1.31 11.15 -14.37
N ALA A 28 0.01 11.36 -14.35
CA ALA A 28 0.63 12.54 -14.96
C ALA A 28 0.43 12.58 -16.49
N GLY A 29 0.53 11.44 -17.17
CA GLY A 29 0.20 11.32 -18.59
C GLY A 29 -1.24 11.75 -18.87
N LEU A 30 -2.20 11.21 -18.11
CA LEU A 30 -3.61 11.58 -18.25
C LEU A 30 -3.88 13.06 -17.98
N MET A 31 -3.31 13.63 -16.91
CA MET A 31 -3.48 15.05 -16.56
C MET A 31 -2.96 16.00 -17.64
N THR A 32 -1.94 15.59 -18.39
CA THR A 32 -1.36 16.37 -19.49
C THR A 32 -2.01 16.07 -20.84
N GLY A 33 -3.03 15.20 -20.88
CA GLY A 33 -3.72 14.79 -22.10
C GLY A 33 -2.86 13.92 -23.02
N ARG A 34 -1.81 13.27 -22.49
CA ARG A 34 -0.88 12.42 -23.25
C ARG A 34 -1.05 10.96 -22.88
N THR A 35 -0.60 10.08 -23.78
CA THR A 35 -0.48 8.67 -23.46
C THR A 35 0.61 8.49 -22.40
N PRO A 36 0.33 7.79 -21.28
CA PRO A 36 1.35 7.52 -20.28
C PRO A 36 2.52 6.72 -20.84
N GLU A 37 3.74 7.20 -20.59
CA GLU A 37 4.97 6.56 -21.04
C GLU A 37 6.05 6.63 -19.97
N LEU A 38 6.82 5.55 -19.85
CA LEU A 38 8.01 5.48 -19.01
C LEU A 38 9.19 5.06 -19.89
N PHE A 39 10.24 5.89 -19.94
CA PHE A 39 11.41 5.69 -20.81
C PHE A 39 11.03 5.48 -22.29
N GLY A 40 10.05 6.25 -22.79
CA GLY A 40 9.52 6.14 -24.16
C GLY A 40 8.68 4.88 -24.43
N ARG A 41 8.40 4.05 -23.41
CA ARG A 41 7.57 2.85 -23.52
C ARG A 41 6.18 3.11 -22.94
N LYS A 42 5.15 2.85 -23.74
CA LYS A 42 3.76 3.14 -23.37
C LYS A 42 3.25 2.18 -22.30
N ILE A 43 2.63 2.76 -21.27
CA ILE A 43 1.83 2.01 -20.29
C ILE A 43 0.42 1.89 -20.88
N GLU A 44 0.00 0.66 -21.19
CA GLU A 44 -1.28 0.37 -21.83
C GLU A 44 -2.23 -0.31 -20.84
N VAL A 45 -3.41 -0.68 -21.34
CA VAL A 45 -4.50 -1.25 -20.52
C VAL A 45 -4.07 -2.49 -19.73
N THR A 46 -3.20 -3.34 -20.29
CA THR A 46 -2.72 -4.54 -19.61
C THR A 46 -1.90 -4.19 -18.36
N GLU A 47 -0.94 -3.27 -18.46
CA GLU A 47 -0.15 -2.84 -17.30
C GLU A 47 -1.01 -2.11 -16.28
N ILE A 48 -1.97 -1.29 -16.73
CA ILE A 48 -2.88 -0.55 -15.84
C ILE A 48 -3.76 -1.52 -15.04
N LYS A 49 -4.25 -2.61 -15.64
CA LYS A 49 -5.04 -3.63 -14.93
C LYS A 49 -4.21 -4.34 -13.85
N LEU A 50 -2.98 -4.72 -14.18
CA LEU A 50 -2.06 -5.33 -13.22
C LEU A 50 -1.72 -4.36 -12.08
N LEU A 51 -1.47 -3.10 -12.41
CA LEU A 51 -1.19 -2.05 -11.46
C LEU A 51 -2.38 -1.80 -10.51
N ALA A 52 -3.59 -1.72 -11.05
CA ALA A 52 -4.81 -1.57 -10.26
C ALA A 52 -5.02 -2.77 -9.33
N LEU A 53 -4.77 -4.00 -9.81
CA LEU A 53 -4.87 -5.21 -9.00
C LEU A 53 -3.96 -5.15 -7.77
N VAL A 54 -2.67 -4.85 -7.94
CA VAL A 54 -1.72 -4.82 -6.81
C VAL A 54 -2.01 -3.68 -5.83
N ILE A 55 -2.43 -2.51 -6.32
CA ILE A 55 -2.78 -1.37 -5.48
C ILE A 55 -4.03 -1.64 -4.63
N LEU A 56 -5.05 -2.30 -5.21
CA LEU A 56 -6.30 -2.60 -4.51
C LEU A 56 -6.19 -3.83 -3.60
N LEU A 57 -5.26 -4.74 -3.87
CA LEU A 57 -5.06 -5.93 -3.05
C LEU A 57 -4.73 -5.56 -1.59
N GLN A 58 -3.88 -4.56 -1.38
CA GLN A 58 -3.46 -4.12 -0.05
C GLN A 58 -4.64 -3.69 0.85
N PRO A 59 -5.48 -2.70 0.49
CA PRO A 59 -6.62 -2.32 1.33
C PRO A 59 -7.66 -3.43 1.45
N VAL A 60 -7.92 -4.21 0.39
CA VAL A 60 -8.90 -5.32 0.44
C VAL A 60 -8.49 -6.37 1.47
N VAL A 61 -7.23 -6.80 1.45
CA VAL A 61 -6.72 -7.81 2.38
C VAL A 61 -6.65 -7.26 3.79
N ILE A 62 -6.00 -6.11 3.99
CA ILE A 62 -5.79 -5.54 5.33
C ILE A 62 -7.13 -5.16 5.97
N LEU A 63 -7.98 -4.39 5.28
CA LEU A 63 -9.25 -3.94 5.84
C LEU A 63 -10.24 -5.10 5.97
N GLY A 64 -10.27 -6.04 5.01
CA GLY A 64 -11.12 -7.21 5.07
C GLY A 64 -10.82 -8.09 6.27
N LEU A 65 -9.55 -8.45 6.47
CA LEU A 65 -9.13 -9.27 7.61
C LEU A 65 -9.29 -8.52 8.95
N THR A 66 -9.01 -7.22 8.98
CA THR A 66 -9.25 -6.37 10.16
C THR A 66 -10.74 -6.36 10.52
N ALA A 67 -11.63 -6.17 9.54
CA ALA A 67 -13.07 -6.17 9.75
C ALA A 67 -13.58 -7.51 10.28
N ILE A 68 -13.10 -8.63 9.70
CA ILE A 68 -13.47 -9.97 10.19
C ILE A 68 -13.01 -10.18 11.63
N ALA A 69 -11.74 -9.86 11.94
CA ALA A 69 -11.21 -10.05 13.29
C ALA A 69 -11.98 -9.21 14.33
N ILE A 70 -12.30 -7.95 14.03
CA ILE A 70 -13.08 -7.08 14.93
C ILE A 70 -14.55 -7.54 15.04
N ALA A 71 -15.12 -8.13 13.99
CA ALA A 71 -16.48 -8.69 14.04
C ALA A 71 -16.59 -9.90 14.99
N PHE A 72 -15.48 -10.57 15.31
CA PHE A 72 -15.40 -11.67 16.27
C PHE A 72 -14.34 -11.37 17.35
N PRO A 73 -14.62 -10.47 18.32
CA PRO A 73 -13.63 -10.04 19.32
C PRO A 73 -13.00 -11.18 20.14
N SER A 74 -13.67 -12.32 20.26
CA SER A 74 -13.13 -13.53 20.90
C SER A 74 -11.87 -14.09 20.20
N LEU A 75 -11.62 -13.73 18.94
CA LEU A 75 -10.46 -14.17 18.16
C LEU A 75 -9.23 -13.30 18.33
N THR A 76 -9.38 -12.04 18.76
CA THR A 76 -8.30 -11.04 18.64
C THR A 76 -7.29 -11.12 19.77
N GLY A 77 -7.73 -11.30 21.02
CA GLY A 77 -6.83 -11.32 22.17
C GLY A 77 -6.18 -9.97 22.46
N ASN A 78 -6.89 -8.87 22.21
CA ASN A 78 -6.41 -7.49 22.44
C ASN A 78 -6.12 -7.24 23.94
N SER A 79 -4.94 -6.75 24.27
CA SER A 79 -4.61 -6.29 25.63
C SER A 79 -5.20 -4.92 25.97
N ASN A 80 -5.50 -4.08 24.97
CA ASN A 80 -6.07 -2.75 25.17
C ASN A 80 -7.51 -2.68 24.62
N PRO A 81 -8.43 -2.01 25.34
CA PRO A 81 -9.80 -1.84 24.88
C PRO A 81 -9.94 -0.72 23.83
N ALA A 82 -11.19 -0.54 23.36
CA ALA A 82 -11.61 0.60 22.53
C ALA A 82 -10.76 0.80 21.26
N SER A 83 -10.48 2.07 20.90
CA SER A 83 -9.79 2.45 19.66
C SER A 83 -8.36 1.91 19.56
N HIS A 84 -7.68 1.73 20.70
CA HIS A 84 -6.36 1.10 20.71
C HIS A 84 -6.44 -0.38 20.35
N GLY A 85 -7.49 -1.09 20.78
CA GLY A 85 -7.73 -2.48 20.38
C GLY A 85 -7.96 -2.64 18.87
N ILE A 86 -8.65 -1.69 18.23
CA ILE A 86 -8.77 -1.65 16.76
C ILE A 86 -7.39 -1.46 16.12
N SER A 87 -6.57 -0.57 16.69
CA SER A 87 -5.22 -0.30 16.22
C SER A 87 -4.32 -1.54 16.34
N GLN A 88 -4.43 -2.33 17.42
CA GLN A 88 -3.69 -3.58 17.60
C GLN A 88 -3.99 -4.57 16.46
N VAL A 89 -5.27 -4.81 16.18
CA VAL A 89 -5.69 -5.73 15.09
C VAL A 89 -5.24 -5.22 13.72
N PHE A 90 -5.49 -3.93 13.44
CA PHE A 90 -5.13 -3.33 12.16
C PHE A 90 -3.61 -3.35 11.93
N TYR A 91 -2.83 -3.01 12.96
CA TYR A 91 -1.37 -2.97 12.89
C TYR A 91 -0.79 -4.34 12.55
N GLU A 92 -1.32 -5.41 13.16
CA GLU A 92 -0.88 -6.78 12.90
C GLU A 92 -1.02 -7.15 11.41
N TYR A 93 -2.20 -6.91 10.82
CA TYR A 93 -2.40 -7.18 9.39
C TYR A 93 -1.59 -6.25 8.48
N VAL A 94 -1.40 -4.99 8.86
CA VAL A 94 -0.51 -4.07 8.12
C VAL A 94 0.93 -4.58 8.15
N SER A 95 1.39 -5.10 9.29
CA SER A 95 2.74 -5.65 9.45
C SER A 95 2.94 -6.92 8.65
N ALA A 96 2.01 -7.86 8.76
CA ALA A 96 2.03 -9.11 8.02
C ALA A 96 2.06 -8.84 6.51
N PHE A 97 1.13 -8.02 6.00
CA PHE A 97 1.05 -7.69 4.57
C PHE A 97 2.30 -6.95 4.08
N ALA A 98 2.81 -5.97 4.85
CA ALA A 98 4.02 -5.24 4.47
C ALA A 98 5.30 -6.08 4.60
N ASN A 99 5.19 -7.32 5.12
CA ASN A 99 6.32 -8.18 5.48
C ASN A 99 7.33 -7.47 6.41
N ASN A 100 6.81 -6.65 7.34
CA ASN A 100 7.64 -5.85 8.23
C ASN A 100 8.09 -6.65 9.46
N GLY A 101 7.15 -7.34 10.12
CA GLY A 101 7.41 -8.17 11.29
C GLY A 101 7.40 -7.44 12.63
N SER A 102 7.05 -6.14 12.66
CA SER A 102 6.78 -5.45 13.91
C SER A 102 5.41 -5.83 14.48
N GLY A 103 5.29 -5.88 15.80
CA GLY A 103 4.04 -6.03 16.52
C GLY A 103 3.83 -4.89 17.52
N PHE A 104 2.59 -4.73 17.99
CA PHE A 104 2.31 -3.93 19.18
C PHE A 104 2.58 -4.69 20.48
N GLU A 105 2.91 -5.99 20.40
CA GLU A 105 3.28 -6.87 21.54
C GLU A 105 2.22 -6.97 22.65
N GLY A 106 1.00 -6.53 22.36
CA GLY A 106 -0.17 -6.63 23.25
C GLY A 106 -1.30 -7.47 22.66
N LEU A 107 -1.11 -8.04 21.48
CA LEU A 107 -2.05 -8.96 20.86
C LEU A 107 -1.64 -10.38 21.29
N ALA A 108 -2.56 -11.20 21.78
CA ALA A 108 -2.30 -12.62 21.98
C ALA A 108 -2.35 -13.36 20.62
N ASP A 109 -1.37 -13.07 19.76
CA ASP A 109 -1.32 -13.44 18.35
C ASP A 109 -0.86 -14.88 18.08
N ASN A 110 -0.45 -15.63 19.10
CA ASN A 110 -0.16 -17.05 18.99
C ASN A 110 -1.43 -17.92 19.04
N THR A 111 -2.35 -17.69 18.10
CA THR A 111 -3.58 -18.49 17.93
C THR A 111 -3.69 -19.02 16.52
N ILE A 112 -4.55 -20.04 16.32
CA ILE A 112 -4.79 -20.60 14.98
C ILE A 112 -5.33 -19.52 14.03
N TRP A 113 -6.20 -18.63 14.51
CA TRP A 113 -6.73 -17.53 13.71
C TRP A 113 -5.62 -16.65 13.16
N TRP A 114 -4.81 -16.08 14.06
CA TRP A 114 -3.73 -15.16 13.71
C TRP A 114 -2.67 -15.82 12.84
N ASN A 115 -2.22 -17.02 13.21
CA ASN A 115 -1.22 -17.76 12.43
C ASN A 115 -1.67 -17.99 10.98
N LEU A 116 -2.95 -18.33 10.75
CA LEU A 116 -3.46 -18.57 9.39
C LEU A 116 -3.78 -17.27 8.66
N SER A 117 -4.49 -16.33 9.28
CA SER A 117 -4.93 -15.09 8.62
C SER A 117 -3.75 -14.16 8.32
N ALA A 118 -2.78 -14.04 9.24
CA ALA A 118 -1.55 -13.27 9.01
C ALA A 118 -0.68 -13.92 7.95
N SER A 119 -0.61 -15.27 7.89
CA SER A 119 0.08 -15.97 6.79
C SER A 119 -0.54 -15.64 5.43
N VAL A 120 -1.88 -15.61 5.33
CA VAL A 120 -2.56 -15.19 4.10
C VAL A 120 -2.21 -13.75 3.74
N ALA A 121 -2.24 -12.82 4.71
CA ALA A 121 -1.85 -11.43 4.47
C ALA A 121 -0.38 -11.31 4.00
N LEU A 122 0.52 -12.06 4.63
CA LEU A 122 1.95 -12.10 4.32
C LEU A 122 2.19 -12.58 2.88
N LEU A 123 1.58 -13.70 2.49
CA LEU A 123 1.71 -14.26 1.14
C LEU A 123 1.12 -13.31 0.09
N ALA A 124 -0.04 -12.73 0.38
CA ALA A 124 -0.71 -11.77 -0.50
C ALA A 124 0.15 -10.52 -0.73
N GLY A 125 0.75 -9.95 0.32
CA GLY A 125 1.64 -8.80 0.20
C GLY A 125 2.97 -9.13 -0.47
N ARG A 126 3.60 -10.26 -0.08
CA ARG A 126 4.93 -10.63 -0.57
C ARG A 126 4.95 -10.92 -2.06
N TYR A 127 4.10 -11.84 -2.50
CA TYR A 127 4.19 -12.34 -3.87
C TYR A 127 3.55 -11.41 -4.89
N SER A 128 2.51 -10.67 -4.52
CA SER A 128 1.93 -9.67 -5.44
C SER A 128 2.93 -8.57 -5.76
N VAL A 129 3.60 -8.01 -4.75
CA VAL A 129 4.62 -6.95 -4.90
C VAL A 129 5.88 -7.47 -5.60
N LEU A 130 6.18 -8.77 -5.50
CA LEU A 130 7.29 -9.38 -6.23
C LEU A 130 6.94 -9.61 -7.71
N ILE A 131 5.79 -10.23 -7.99
CA ILE A 131 5.46 -10.75 -9.32
C ILE A 131 4.93 -9.65 -10.23
N ILE A 132 3.99 -8.82 -9.74
CA ILE A 132 3.24 -7.89 -10.60
C ILE A 132 4.14 -6.80 -11.21
N PRO A 133 5.03 -6.12 -10.45
CA PRO A 133 5.91 -5.11 -11.03
C PRO A 133 6.88 -5.70 -12.06
N VAL A 134 7.32 -6.95 -11.86
CA VAL A 134 8.17 -7.66 -12.82
C VAL A 134 7.39 -7.98 -14.09
N LEU A 135 6.14 -8.43 -13.99
CA LEU A 135 5.28 -8.64 -15.17
C LEU A 135 5.07 -7.34 -15.96
N ILE A 136 4.83 -6.23 -15.27
CA ILE A 136 4.74 -4.90 -15.90
C ILE A 136 6.06 -4.55 -16.60
N ALA A 137 7.20 -4.73 -15.93
CA ALA A 137 8.51 -4.42 -16.50
C ALA A 137 8.82 -5.27 -17.75
N VAL A 138 8.51 -6.57 -17.73
CA VAL A 138 8.68 -7.48 -18.89
C VAL A 138 7.76 -7.07 -20.04
N SER A 139 6.51 -6.73 -19.74
CA SER A 139 5.57 -6.25 -20.77
C SER A 139 6.10 -4.98 -21.43
N LEU A 140 6.52 -3.98 -20.64
CA LEU A 140 7.15 -2.77 -21.16
C LEU A 140 8.42 -3.09 -21.97
N ALA A 141 9.22 -4.09 -21.56
CA ALA A 141 10.45 -4.47 -22.25
C ALA A 141 10.25 -4.93 -23.70
N THR A 142 9.09 -5.50 -24.01
CA THR A 142 8.73 -5.94 -25.36
C THR A 142 8.20 -4.83 -26.25
N LYS A 143 7.90 -3.64 -25.70
CA LYS A 143 7.29 -2.54 -26.45
C LYS A 143 8.32 -1.70 -27.19
N PRO A 144 7.97 -1.15 -28.37
CA PRO A 144 8.83 -0.21 -29.07
C PRO A 144 9.04 1.04 -28.21
N GLN A 145 10.27 1.55 -28.25
CA GLN A 145 10.64 2.78 -27.56
C GLN A 145 10.43 3.97 -28.49
N ALA A 146 9.58 4.91 -28.09
CA ALA A 146 9.40 6.17 -28.80
C ALA A 146 10.59 7.10 -28.58
N ALA A 147 10.89 7.94 -29.58
CA ALA A 147 11.87 9.00 -29.44
C ALA A 147 11.38 10.08 -28.47
N GLU A 148 12.28 10.64 -27.69
CA GLU A 148 11.95 11.75 -26.80
C GLU A 148 11.47 12.97 -27.58
N THR A 149 10.45 13.63 -27.06
CA THR A 149 9.91 14.85 -27.64
C THR A 149 9.86 15.95 -26.57
N LYS A 150 9.60 17.19 -26.97
CA LYS A 150 9.30 18.28 -26.02
C LYS A 150 8.13 17.94 -25.07
N GLY A 151 7.33 16.94 -25.43
CA GLY A 151 6.20 16.49 -24.65
C GLY A 151 6.44 15.27 -23.75
N SER A 152 7.65 14.72 -23.75
CA SER A 152 7.95 13.55 -22.92
C SER A 152 7.96 13.90 -21.44
N LEU A 153 7.52 12.95 -20.61
CA LEU A 153 7.44 13.10 -19.17
C LEU A 153 8.82 12.88 -18.54
N HIS A 154 9.39 13.93 -17.94
CA HIS A 154 10.70 13.85 -17.28
C HIS A 154 10.53 13.43 -15.82
N ILE A 155 10.72 12.14 -15.53
CA ILE A 155 10.56 11.57 -14.19
C ILE A 155 11.62 12.05 -13.19
N GLU A 156 12.76 12.54 -13.68
CA GLU A 156 13.85 13.08 -12.85
C GLU A 156 13.64 14.56 -12.46
N SER A 157 12.51 15.15 -12.86
CA SER A 157 12.21 16.55 -12.55
C SER A 157 11.70 16.71 -11.12
N PRO A 158 11.99 17.85 -10.45
CA PRO A 158 11.40 18.17 -9.14
C PRO A 158 9.87 18.17 -9.16
N THR A 159 9.27 18.61 -10.27
CA THR A 159 7.81 18.59 -10.45
C THR A 159 7.26 17.18 -10.38
N PHE A 160 7.87 16.24 -11.11
CA PHE A 160 7.43 14.84 -11.07
C PHE A 160 7.65 14.21 -9.69
N ALA A 161 8.78 14.50 -9.04
CA ALA A 161 9.04 14.02 -7.68
C ALA A 161 7.95 14.49 -6.70
N LEU A 162 7.54 15.76 -6.76
CA LEU A 162 6.45 16.29 -5.94
C LEU A 162 5.10 15.66 -6.30
N THR A 163 4.82 15.45 -7.59
CA THR A 163 3.61 14.74 -8.05
C THR A 163 3.56 13.31 -7.51
N LEU A 164 4.66 12.56 -7.58
CA LEU A 164 4.77 11.21 -7.06
C LEU A 164 4.51 11.18 -5.55
N ILE A 165 5.14 12.06 -4.77
CA ILE A 165 4.89 12.18 -3.32
C ILE A 165 3.42 12.47 -3.04
N GLY A 166 2.82 13.42 -3.75
CA GLY A 166 1.41 13.76 -3.61
C GLY A 166 0.49 12.57 -3.88
N ILE A 167 0.75 11.81 -4.95
CA ILE A 167 -0.02 10.62 -5.30
C ILE A 167 0.11 9.53 -4.23
N VAL A 168 1.32 9.27 -3.73
CA VAL A 168 1.55 8.27 -2.67
C VAL A 168 0.79 8.64 -1.39
N LEU A 169 0.85 9.90 -0.98
CA LEU A 169 0.16 10.39 0.22
C LEU A 169 -1.35 10.34 0.07
N ILE A 170 -1.90 10.86 -1.04
CA ILE A 170 -3.34 10.87 -1.29
C ILE A 170 -3.88 9.45 -1.37
N LEU A 171 -3.21 8.56 -2.11
CA LEU A 171 -3.65 7.17 -2.25
C LEU A 171 -3.69 6.47 -0.89
N THR A 172 -2.61 6.58 -0.11
CA THR A 172 -2.52 5.94 1.21
C THR A 172 -3.57 6.49 2.16
N LEU A 173 -3.74 7.82 2.19
CA LEU A 173 -4.72 8.46 3.05
C LEU A 173 -6.13 8.01 2.67
N LEU A 174 -6.51 8.09 1.40
CA LEU A 174 -7.86 7.70 0.97
C LEU A 174 -8.18 6.22 1.21
N GLN A 175 -7.17 5.34 1.12
CA GLN A 175 -7.35 3.91 1.39
C GLN A 175 -7.58 3.60 2.88
N PHE A 176 -6.86 4.27 3.78
CA PHE A 176 -6.79 3.87 5.19
C PHE A 176 -7.34 4.91 6.17
N MET A 177 -7.75 6.10 5.71
CA MET A 177 -8.27 7.16 6.57
C MET A 177 -9.44 6.69 7.46
N PRO A 178 -10.43 5.91 6.99
CA PRO A 178 -11.51 5.45 7.86
C PRO A 178 -11.01 4.66 9.07
N VAL A 179 -10.11 3.69 8.87
CA VAL A 179 -9.56 2.86 9.97
C VAL A 179 -8.58 3.65 10.85
N LEU A 180 -7.80 4.57 10.26
CA LEU A 180 -6.92 5.47 11.00
C LEU A 180 -7.71 6.41 11.93
N VAL A 181 -8.89 6.87 11.48
CA VAL A 181 -9.78 7.73 12.27
C VAL A 181 -10.32 6.98 13.48
N ILE A 182 -10.88 5.77 13.31
CA ILE A 182 -11.48 5.01 14.41
C ILE A 182 -10.46 4.28 15.30
N GLY A 183 -9.21 4.14 14.84
CA GLY A 183 -8.12 3.55 15.61
C GLY A 183 -7.23 4.61 16.26
N PRO A 184 -6.02 4.87 15.72
CA PRO A 184 -5.02 5.69 16.39
C PRO A 184 -5.41 7.15 16.59
N ILE A 185 -6.18 7.75 15.66
CA ILE A 185 -6.62 9.15 15.82
C ILE A 185 -7.65 9.27 16.94
N ALA A 186 -8.66 8.39 16.98
CA ALA A 186 -9.62 8.35 18.08
C ALA A 186 -8.94 8.07 19.42
N ASP A 187 -7.95 7.17 19.44
CA ASP A 187 -7.17 6.86 20.64
C ASP A 187 -6.46 8.13 21.17
N TYR A 188 -5.74 8.85 20.31
CA TYR A 188 -5.08 10.12 20.65
C TYR A 188 -6.05 11.17 21.18
N LEU A 189 -7.18 11.38 20.50
CA LEU A 189 -8.17 12.38 20.92
C LEU A 189 -8.84 12.01 22.24
N SER A 190 -9.06 10.72 22.51
CA SER A 190 -9.67 10.27 23.77
C SER A 190 -8.78 10.54 24.99
N VAL A 191 -7.46 10.35 24.86
CA VAL A 191 -6.49 10.66 25.91
C VAL A 191 -6.45 12.17 26.21
N LEU A 192 -6.63 13.02 25.21
CA LEU A 192 -6.72 14.47 25.41
C LEU A 192 -7.98 14.88 26.15
N SER A 193 -9.12 14.23 25.89
CA SER A 193 -10.39 14.52 26.56
C SER A 193 -10.43 14.15 28.04
N VAL A 194 -9.58 13.21 28.49
CA VAL A 194 -9.49 12.79 29.91
C VAL A 194 -8.64 13.77 30.76
N LYS A 195 -7.91 14.69 30.13
CA LYS A 195 -7.05 15.67 30.82
C LYS A 195 -7.72 17.03 31.11
N VAL A 196 -9.06 17.12 31.00
CA VAL A 196 -9.88 18.29 31.37
C VAL A 196 -10.83 17.89 32.48
#